data_AF-A0A4R2L6S6-F1
#
_entry.id   AF-A0A4R2L6S6-F1
#
_cell.length_a   1.000
_cell.length_b   1.000
_cell.length_c   1.000
_cell.angle_alpha   90.00
_cell.angle_beta   90.00
_cell.angle_gamma   90.00
#
_symmetry.space_group_name_H-M   'P 1'
#
loop_
_entity.id
_entity.type
_entity.pdbx_description
1 polymer ?
#
loop_
_entity_poly.entity_id
_entity_poly.type
_entity_poly.pdbx_seq_one_letter_code
_entity_poly.pdbx_strand_id
1 'polypeptide(L)'
;MDALPLFPLVLVVLLVSDGLLVLLALYVYRRLRAVPPPAAPDPAPQIEALRQDMRGLAAALGVLGQRLARVEELLERQQERGAQASGGRGDSERRGYEIATRLAARGCSADELVELCGLGRGEAELVLRLHGPRDERQHAGS
;
A
#
# COMPACT_ATOMS: atom_id res chain seq x y z
N MET A 1 -69.28 6.24 80.74
CA MET A 1 -69.66 5.00 80.05
C MET A 1 -70.38 5.51 78.81
N ASP A 2 -69.68 5.79 77.70
CA ASP A 2 -69.85 5.02 76.44
C ASP A 2 -68.71 5.29 75.44
N ALA A 3 -67.43 5.27 75.87
CA ALA A 3 -66.28 5.43 74.96
C ALA A 3 -65.76 4.11 74.36
N LEU A 4 -66.30 2.96 74.80
CA LEU A 4 -65.86 1.62 74.43
C LEU A 4 -66.16 1.19 72.97
N PRO A 5 -67.28 1.58 72.31
CA PRO A 5 -67.54 1.13 70.94
C PRO A 5 -66.86 2.01 69.87
N LEU A 6 -66.30 3.17 70.23
CA LEU A 6 -65.65 4.07 69.28
C LEU A 6 -64.22 3.65 68.96
N PHE A 7 -63.47 3.12 69.93
CA PHE A 7 -62.11 2.61 69.72
C PHE A 7 -61.99 1.55 68.62
N PRO A 8 -62.83 0.48 68.57
CA PRO A 8 -62.74 -0.51 67.50
C PRO A 8 -63.12 0.08 66.14
N LEU A 9 -64.08 1.01 66.08
CA LEU A 9 -64.44 1.71 64.83
C LEU A 9 -63.28 2.57 64.31
N VAL A 10 -62.64 3.34 65.18
CA VAL A 10 -61.47 4.17 64.81
C VAL A 10 -60.31 3.29 64.35
N LEU A 11 -60.08 2.15 65.00
CA LEU A 11 -59.03 1.20 64.62
C LEU A 11 -59.32 0.55 63.27
N VAL A 12 -60.57 0.17 62.99
CA VAL A 12 -60.98 -0.35 61.68
C VAL A 12 -60.83 0.70 60.59
N VAL A 13 -61.25 1.96 60.84
CA VAL A 13 -61.09 3.05 59.87
C VAL A 13 -59.62 3.32 59.57
N LEU A 14 -58.75 3.33 60.59
CA LEU A 14 -57.30 3.48 60.41
C LEU A 14 -56.72 2.35 59.56
N LEU A 15 -57.05 1.09 59.87
CA LEU A 15 -56.58 -0.07 59.10
C LEU A 15 -57.04 -0.04 57.65
N VAL A 16 -58.29 0.34 57.39
CA VAL A 16 -58.83 0.47 56.03
C VAL A 16 -58.13 1.60 55.28
N SER A 17 -57.89 2.74 55.94
CA SER A 17 -57.21 3.88 55.33
C SER A 17 -55.76 3.56 54.95
N ASP A 18 -55.01 2.88 55.83
CA ASP A 18 -53.63 2.47 55.59
C ASP A 18 -53.56 1.41 54.48
N GLY A 19 -54.46 0.42 54.51
CA GLY A 19 -54.60 -0.58 53.46
C GLY A 19 -54.88 0.05 52.09
N LEU A 20 -55.76 1.06 52.03
CA LEU A 20 -56.06 1.77 50.79
C LEU A 20 -54.85 2.55 50.27
N LEU A 21 -54.09 3.19 51.17
CA LEU A 21 -52.86 3.90 50.82
C LEU A 21 -51.79 2.95 50.28
N VAL A 22 -51.58 1.80 50.91
CA VAL A 22 -50.63 0.77 50.44
C VAL A 22 -51.05 0.22 49.07
N LEU A 23 -52.34 -0.03 48.87
CA LEU A 23 -52.85 -0.57 47.60
C LEU A 23 -52.73 0.45 46.47
N LEU A 24 -53.01 1.73 46.75
CA LEU A 24 -52.80 2.84 45.81
C LEU A 24 -51.31 3.01 45.47
N ALA A 25 -50.43 2.96 46.47
CA ALA A 25 -48.99 3.05 46.28
C ALA A 25 -48.46 1.90 45.41
N LEU A 26 -48.92 0.67 45.65
CA LEU A 26 -48.60 -0.50 44.82
C LEU A 26 -49.13 -0.35 43.39
N TYR A 27 -50.36 0.14 43.22
CA TYR A 27 -50.93 0.39 41.90
C TYR A 27 -50.10 1.41 41.11
N VAL A 28 -49.76 2.54 41.73
CA VAL A 28 -48.91 3.58 41.13
C VAL A 28 -47.51 3.06 40.85
N TYR A 29 -46.91 2.32 41.78
CA TYR A 29 -45.60 1.71 41.60
C TYR A 29 -45.58 0.71 40.45
N ARG A 30 -46.59 -0.15 40.34
CA ARG A 30 -46.73 -1.07 39.20
C ARG A 30 -46.96 -0.32 37.90
N ARG A 31 -47.76 0.75 37.90
CA ARG A 31 -48.03 1.56 36.71
C ARG A 31 -46.78 2.30 36.23
N LEU A 32 -45.99 2.86 37.16
CA LEU A 32 -44.72 3.52 36.87
C LEU A 32 -43.64 2.53 36.42
N ARG A 33 -43.59 1.34 37.03
CA ARG A 33 -42.67 0.27 36.60
C ARG A 33 -43.12 -0.50 35.36
N ALA A 34 -44.40 -0.40 35.00
CA ALA A 34 -44.91 -0.89 33.72
C ALA A 34 -44.56 0.05 32.57
N VAL A 35 -43.99 1.24 32.84
CA VAL A 35 -43.21 1.97 31.85
C VAL A 35 -41.96 1.13 31.61
N PRO A 36 -41.82 0.45 30.46
CA PRO A 36 -40.62 -0.31 30.18
C PRO A 36 -39.43 0.63 30.34
N PRO A 37 -38.36 0.21 31.04
CA PRO A 37 -37.15 1.02 31.08
C PRO A 37 -36.77 1.36 29.64
N PRO A 38 -36.34 2.62 29.35
CA PRO A 38 -35.85 2.94 28.03
C PRO A 38 -34.79 1.89 27.69
N ALA A 39 -35.02 1.12 26.63
CA ALA A 39 -34.07 0.11 26.19
C ALA A 39 -32.71 0.80 26.13
N ALA A 40 -31.77 0.37 26.97
CA ALA A 40 -30.42 0.88 26.92
C ALA A 40 -29.96 0.71 25.45
N PRO A 41 -29.42 1.76 24.81
CA PRO A 41 -29.00 1.64 23.42
C PRO A 41 -28.01 0.48 23.35
N ASP A 42 -28.36 -0.57 22.62
CA ASP A 42 -27.50 -1.72 22.43
C ASP A 42 -26.17 -1.22 21.84
N PRO A 43 -25.02 -1.41 22.51
CA PRO A 43 -23.71 -1.06 21.95
C PRO A 43 -23.25 -2.09 20.90
N ALA A 44 -23.92 -3.24 20.83
CA ALA A 44 -23.65 -4.34 19.90
C ALA A 44 -23.54 -3.92 18.42
N PRO A 45 -24.45 -3.12 17.82
CA PRO A 45 -24.34 -2.71 16.42
C PRO A 45 -23.08 -1.89 16.11
N GLN A 46 -22.62 -1.05 17.05
CA GLN A 46 -21.42 -0.23 16.84
C GLN A 46 -20.15 -1.07 16.87
N ILE A 47 -20.09 -2.05 17.78
CA ILE A 47 -18.96 -2.98 17.87
C ILE A 47 -18.89 -3.87 16.62
N GLU A 48 -20.03 -4.31 16.09
CA GLU A 48 -20.04 -5.16 14.89
C GLU A 48 -19.67 -4.38 13.63
N ALA A 49 -20.13 -3.13 13.49
CA ALA A 49 -19.70 -2.24 12.41
C ALA A 49 -18.16 -2.03 12.43
N LEU A 50 -17.59 -1.75 13.60
CA LEU A 50 -16.15 -1.55 13.73
C LEU A 50 -15.34 -2.82 13.41
N ARG A 51 -15.85 -4.00 13.78
CA ARG A 51 -15.26 -5.30 13.40
C ARG A 51 -15.32 -5.54 11.91
N GLN A 52 -16.41 -5.17 11.26
CA GLN A 52 -16.56 -5.28 9.81
C GLN A 52 -15.57 -4.37 9.09
N ASP A 53 -15.40 -3.14 9.55
CA ASP A 53 -14.42 -2.19 8.99
C ASP A 53 -12.98 -2.71 9.15
N MET A 54 -12.62 -3.25 10.33
CA MET A 54 -11.31 -3.85 10.53
C MET A 54 -11.05 -5.04 9.60
N ARG A 55 -12.05 -5.90 9.38
CA ARG A 55 -11.94 -7.02 8.42
C ARG A 55 -11.75 -6.51 6.99
N GLY A 56 -12.48 -5.45 6.61
CA GLY A 56 -12.34 -4.80 5.32
C GLY A 56 -10.93 -4.23 5.09
N LEU A 57 -10.41 -3.51 6.09
CA LEU A 57 -9.06 -2.95 6.04
C LEU A 57 -7.98 -4.05 5.98
N ALA A 58 -8.12 -5.12 6.76
CA ALA A 58 -7.17 -6.25 6.74
C ALA A 58 -7.12 -6.93 5.35
N ALA A 59 -8.28 -7.13 4.73
CA ALA A 59 -8.36 -7.69 3.38
C ALA A 59 -7.72 -6.75 2.34
N ALA A 60 -8.00 -5.44 2.43
CA ALA A 60 -7.41 -4.45 1.54
C ALA A 60 -5.87 -4.39 1.67
N LEU A 61 -5.34 -4.43 2.89
CA LEU A 61 -3.90 -4.48 3.15
C LEU A 61 -3.26 -5.75 2.58
N GLY A 62 -3.93 -6.91 2.69
CA GLY A 62 -3.46 -8.16 2.09
C GLY A 62 -3.33 -8.07 0.56
N VAL A 63 -4.35 -7.50 -0.11
CA VAL A 63 -4.32 -7.28 -1.57
C VAL A 63 -3.23 -6.30 -1.96
N LEU A 64 -3.03 -5.23 -1.19
CA LEU A 64 -1.95 -4.27 -1.43
C LEU A 64 -0.57 -4.93 -1.28
N GLY A 65 -0.38 -5.78 -0.26
CA GLY A 65 0.86 -6.54 -0.08
C GLY A 65 1.18 -7.44 -1.28
N GLN A 66 0.19 -8.15 -1.82
CA GLN A 66 0.37 -8.96 -3.04
C GLN A 66 0.73 -8.11 -4.26
N ARG A 67 0.13 -6.93 -4.41
CA ARG A 67 0.45 -6.01 -5.50
C ARG A 67 1.87 -5.45 -5.38
N LEU A 68 2.28 -5.08 -4.17
CA LEU A 68 3.64 -4.60 -3.89
C LEU A 68 4.69 -5.68 -4.21
N ALA A 69 4.50 -6.92 -3.72
CA ALA A 69 5.39 -8.03 -4.02
C ALA A 69 5.54 -8.27 -5.54
N ARG A 70 4.45 -8.14 -6.30
CA ARG A 70 4.49 -8.25 -7.76
C ARG A 70 5.26 -7.11 -8.43
N VAL A 71 5.16 -5.89 -7.90
CA VAL A 71 5.92 -4.74 -8.40
C VAL A 71 7.40 -4.90 -8.09
N GLU A 72 7.74 -5.36 -6.88
CA GLU A 72 9.13 -5.67 -6.48
C GLU A 72 9.74 -6.71 -7.41
N GLU A 73 9.04 -7.82 -7.67
CA GLU A 73 9.52 -8.87 -8.59
C GLU A 73 9.74 -8.32 -10.02
N LEU A 74 8.88 -7.43 -10.50
CA LEU A 74 9.05 -6.80 -11.80
C LEU A 74 10.28 -5.88 -11.83
N LEU A 75 10.54 -5.15 -10.75
CA LEU A 75 11.72 -4.29 -10.62
C LEU A 75 13.00 -5.12 -10.58
N GLU A 76 13.04 -6.20 -9.80
CA GLU A 76 14.17 -7.13 -9.75
C GLU A 76 14.49 -7.70 -11.13
N ARG A 77 13.48 -8.19 -11.86
CA ARG A 77 13.65 -8.70 -13.23
C ARG A 77 14.16 -7.63 -14.21
N GLN A 78 13.74 -6.37 -14.05
CA GLN A 78 14.25 -5.28 -14.89
C GLN A 78 15.70 -4.95 -14.55
N GLN A 79 16.06 -4.95 -13.26
CA GLN A 79 17.43 -4.74 -12.81
C GLN A 79 18.36 -5.85 -13.31
N GLU A 80 17.93 -7.11 -13.22
CA GLU A 80 18.69 -8.26 -13.74
C GLU A 80 18.92 -8.15 -15.26
N ARG A 81 17.88 -7.80 -16.02
CA ARG A 81 18.01 -7.56 -17.47
C ARG A 81 18.93 -6.38 -17.79
N GLY A 82 18.84 -5.30 -17.03
CA GLY A 82 19.72 -4.14 -17.17
C GLY A 82 21.18 -4.50 -16.88
N ALA A 83 21.44 -5.30 -15.85
CA ALA A 83 22.78 -5.78 -15.50
C ALA A 83 23.36 -6.73 -16.55
N GLN A 84 22.53 -7.64 -17.09
CA GLN A 84 22.95 -8.56 -18.16
C GLN A 84 23.22 -7.82 -19.48
N ALA A 85 22.38 -6.84 -19.83
CA ALA A 85 22.55 -6.04 -21.04
C ALA A 85 23.80 -5.14 -20.97
N SER A 86 24.12 -4.57 -19.81
CA SER A 86 25.33 -3.75 -19.62
C SER A 86 26.61 -4.60 -19.57
N GLY A 87 26.57 -5.81 -19.02
CA GLY A 87 27.70 -6.75 -19.03
C GLY A 87 28.04 -7.30 -20.42
N GLY A 88 27.03 -7.63 -21.24
CA GLY A 88 27.25 -8.17 -22.59
C GLY A 88 27.54 -7.13 -23.67
N ARG A 89 26.91 -5.95 -23.59
CA ARG A 89 27.07 -4.88 -24.59
C ARG A 89 28.44 -4.23 -24.51
N GLY A 90 28.91 -3.92 -23.31
CA GLY A 90 30.24 -3.35 -23.12
C GLY A 90 31.36 -4.26 -23.63
N ASP A 91 31.25 -5.57 -23.43
CA ASP A 91 32.31 -6.52 -23.82
C ASP A 91 32.35 -6.80 -25.34
N SER A 92 31.19 -6.75 -26.01
CA SER A 92 31.11 -6.83 -27.47
C SER A 92 31.60 -5.54 -28.13
N GLU A 93 31.21 -4.37 -27.61
CA GLU A 93 31.67 -3.06 -28.09
C GLU A 93 33.19 -2.92 -27.89
N ARG A 94 33.73 -3.38 -26.75
CA ARG A 94 35.17 -3.35 -26.45
C ARG A 94 36.00 -4.22 -27.39
N ARG A 95 35.52 -5.44 -27.70
CA ARG A 95 36.17 -6.31 -28.70
C ARG A 95 36.11 -5.73 -30.12
N GLY A 96 34.99 -5.13 -30.51
CA GLY A 96 34.87 -4.43 -31.79
C GLY A 96 35.87 -3.26 -31.91
N TYR A 97 36.03 -2.50 -30.82
CA TYR A 97 36.97 -1.39 -30.76
C TYR A 97 38.44 -1.85 -30.85
N GLU A 98 38.82 -2.94 -30.18
CA GLU A 98 40.17 -3.51 -30.28
C GLU A 98 40.53 -3.96 -31.70
N ILE A 99 39.58 -4.59 -32.41
CA ILE A 99 39.76 -5.01 -33.81
C ILE A 99 39.85 -3.78 -34.73
N ALA A 100 38.96 -2.80 -34.54
CA ALA A 100 38.95 -1.54 -35.28
C ALA A 100 40.27 -0.79 -35.12
N THR A 101 40.84 -0.77 -33.91
CA THR A 101 42.11 -0.11 -33.62
C THR A 101 43.27 -0.77 -34.40
N ARG A 102 43.30 -2.10 -34.49
CA ARG A 102 44.31 -2.83 -35.26
C ARG A 102 44.16 -2.63 -36.77
N LEU A 103 42.93 -2.56 -37.27
CA LEU A 103 42.65 -2.30 -38.68
C LEU A 103 42.99 -0.87 -39.07
N ALA A 104 42.63 0.11 -38.21
CA ALA A 104 43.01 1.51 -38.38
C ALA A 104 44.54 1.66 -38.45
N ALA A 105 45.29 1.01 -37.56
CA ALA A 105 46.75 1.00 -37.58
C ALA A 105 47.35 0.39 -38.86
N ARG A 106 46.61 -0.47 -39.56
CA ARG A 106 47.00 -1.05 -40.86
C ARG A 106 46.58 -0.19 -42.06
N GLY A 107 45.92 0.95 -41.83
CA GLY A 107 45.51 1.88 -42.87
C GLY A 107 44.14 1.63 -43.50
N CYS A 108 43.24 0.88 -42.83
CA CYS A 108 41.85 0.75 -43.28
C CYS A 108 41.12 2.10 -43.30
N SER A 109 40.10 2.23 -44.14
CA SER A 109 39.28 3.45 -44.24
C SER A 109 38.14 3.49 -43.20
N ALA A 110 37.53 4.66 -42.99
CA ALA A 110 36.47 4.84 -42.01
C ALA A 110 35.21 4.03 -42.35
N ASP A 111 34.87 3.96 -43.64
CA ASP A 111 33.72 3.19 -44.12
C ASP A 111 33.92 1.67 -43.92
N GLU A 112 35.14 1.17 -44.13
CA GLU A 112 35.49 -0.24 -43.87
C GLU A 112 35.43 -0.56 -42.37
N LEU A 113 35.83 0.35 -41.48
CA LEU A 113 35.74 0.14 -40.03
C LEU A 113 34.27 0.10 -39.56
N VAL A 114 33.40 0.91 -40.16
CA VAL A 114 31.95 0.86 -39.90
C VAL A 114 31.37 -0.48 -40.34
N GLU A 115 31.75 -0.96 -41.54
CA GLU A 115 31.22 -2.21 -42.10
C GLU A 115 31.75 -3.46 -41.38
N LEU A 116 33.06 -3.55 -41.12
CA LEU A 116 33.68 -4.75 -40.54
C LEU A 116 33.57 -4.83 -39.02
N CYS A 117 33.60 -3.69 -38.32
CA CYS A 117 33.64 -3.65 -36.86
C CYS A 117 32.34 -3.13 -36.23
N GLY A 118 31.38 -2.66 -37.03
CA GLY A 118 30.08 -2.19 -36.56
C GLY A 118 30.13 -0.87 -35.78
N LEU A 119 31.20 -0.08 -35.94
CA LEU A 119 31.35 1.21 -35.27
C LEU A 119 30.41 2.27 -35.87
N GLY A 120 30.00 3.25 -35.07
CA GLY A 120 29.39 4.46 -35.60
C GLY A 120 30.37 5.23 -36.48
N ARG A 121 29.89 5.88 -37.56
CA ARG A 121 30.76 6.64 -38.50
C ARG A 121 31.66 7.65 -37.79
N GLY A 122 31.14 8.34 -36.77
CA GLY A 122 31.92 9.27 -35.95
C GLY A 122 32.98 8.59 -35.07
N GLU A 123 32.72 7.37 -34.59
CA GLU A 123 33.68 6.60 -33.80
C GLU A 123 34.82 6.07 -34.68
N ALA A 124 34.49 5.56 -35.88
CA ALA A 124 35.46 5.08 -36.85
C ALA A 124 36.45 6.17 -37.29
N GLU A 125 35.94 7.39 -37.56
CA GLU A 125 36.77 8.54 -37.89
C GLU A 125 37.70 8.94 -36.74
N LEU A 126 37.21 8.85 -35.49
CA LEU A 126 38.00 9.14 -34.30
C LEU A 126 39.14 8.11 -34.11
N VAL A 127 38.83 6.82 -34.28
CA VAL A 127 39.83 5.74 -34.19
C VAL A 127 40.93 5.93 -35.22
N LEU A 128 40.57 6.30 -36.45
CA LEU A 128 41.55 6.56 -37.52
C LEU A 128 42.44 7.76 -37.23
N ARG A 129 41.88 8.84 -36.70
CA ARG A 129 42.68 10.02 -36.33
C ARG A 129 43.67 9.73 -35.21
N LEU A 130 43.32 8.82 -34.30
CA LEU A 130 44.14 8.53 -33.13
C LEU A 130 45.13 7.39 -33.35
N HIS A 131 44.76 6.36 -34.13
CA HIS A 131 45.51 5.12 -34.32
C HIS A 131 45.83 4.80 -35.78
N GLY A 132 45.38 5.61 -36.73
CA GLY A 132 45.78 5.48 -38.11
C GLY A 132 47.29 5.66 -38.27
N PRO A 133 47.89 5.08 -39.33
CA PRO A 133 49.28 5.34 -39.64
C PRO A 133 49.46 6.85 -39.76
N ARG A 134 50.26 7.44 -38.87
CA ARG A 134 50.69 8.84 -38.96
C ARG A 134 51.50 8.96 -40.23
N ASP A 135 50.82 9.29 -41.31
CA ASP A 135 51.43 9.47 -42.60
C ASP A 135 51.99 10.89 -42.66
N GLU A 136 53.31 10.99 -42.81
CA GLU A 136 54.09 12.17 -43.16
C GLU A 136 53.73 12.72 -44.56
N ARG A 137 52.45 12.61 -44.98
CA ARG A 137 51.92 13.03 -46.29
C ARG A 137 51.24 14.40 -46.23
N GLN A 138 51.91 15.38 -45.63
CA GLN A 138 51.58 16.81 -45.80
C GLN A 138 52.70 17.66 -46.43
N HIS A 139 53.81 17.06 -46.89
CA HIS A 139 54.87 17.76 -47.63
C HIS A 139 55.27 17.04 -48.94
N ALA A 140 54.31 16.81 -49.84
CA ALA A 140 54.58 16.59 -51.26
C ALA A 140 53.29 16.88 -52.04
N GLY A 141 52.98 18.16 -52.24
CA GLY A 141 51.73 18.57 -52.87
C GLY A 141 51.47 20.08 -52.85
N SER A 142 52.51 20.89 -53.08
CA SER A 142 52.39 22.14 -53.83
C SER A 142 53.68 22.37 -54.60
#